data_AF-A0A099KW64-F1
#
_entry.id   AF-A0A099KW64-F1
#
_cell.length_a   1.000
_cell.length_b   1.000
_cell.length_c   1.000
_cell.angle_alpha   90.00
_cell.angle_beta   90.00
_cell.angle_gamma   90.00
#
_symmetry.space_group_name_H-M   'P 1'
#
loop_
_entity.id
_entity.type
_entity.pdbx_description
1 polymer ?
#
loop_
_entity_poly.entity_id
_entity_poly.type
_entity_poly.pdbx_seq_one_letter_code
_entity_poly.pdbx_strand_id
1 'polypeptide(L)'
;MIDFSRFSNNKNLPLMPLNLAFVLCFITLISACSSSRPANELSEITVLTQGESIKKRPEMAEACKGFYVSPQKLKEFYQHAALTHEKQGNGNYKELPCYSSGLAYIADDEFHWVLRAGGVAEFYNGEKSFTKICGVSCCNNVQGVC
;
A
#
# COMPACT_ATOMS: atom_id res chain seq x y z
N MET A 1 56.12 48.87 56.33
CA MET A 1 54.68 49.10 56.15
C MET A 1 54.21 48.08 55.13
N ILE A 2 53.37 47.14 55.60
CA ILE A 2 52.34 46.30 54.93
C ILE A 2 52.13 46.68 53.45
N ASP A 3 51.98 45.84 52.44
CA ASP A 3 51.59 44.44 52.23
C ASP A 3 52.03 44.14 50.77
N PHE A 4 52.21 42.89 50.36
CA PHE A 4 51.66 42.42 49.07
C PHE A 4 51.76 40.91 49.03
N SER A 5 50.93 40.28 49.86
CA SER A 5 50.47 38.93 49.62
C SER A 5 49.66 38.91 48.31
N ARG A 6 50.12 38.17 47.29
CA ARG A 6 49.18 37.58 46.30
C ARG A 6 49.72 36.30 45.69
N PHE A 7 49.35 35.21 46.37
CA PHE A 7 48.94 33.96 45.74
C PHE A 7 48.03 34.23 44.51
N SER A 8 48.22 33.48 43.43
CA SER A 8 47.28 32.41 43.06
C SER A 8 47.38 32.04 41.58
N ASN A 9 47.79 30.79 41.37
CA ASN A 9 47.27 29.81 40.41
C ASN A 9 47.11 30.21 38.94
N ASN A 10 48.12 29.74 38.21
CA ASN A 10 48.05 29.13 36.90
C ASN A 10 46.80 28.21 36.76
N LYS A 11 45.87 28.56 35.87
CA LYS A 11 44.83 27.66 35.38
C LYS A 11 44.92 27.61 33.86
N ASN A 12 45.70 26.66 33.36
CA ASN A 12 45.61 26.20 31.99
C ASN A 12 44.27 25.48 31.82
N LEU A 13 43.32 26.14 31.16
CA LEU A 13 42.07 25.54 30.72
C LEU A 13 42.35 24.70 29.45
N PRO A 14 42.05 23.39 29.42
CA PRO A 14 42.23 22.60 28.22
C PRO A 14 41.17 23.00 27.18
N LEU A 15 41.64 23.56 26.07
CA LEU A 15 40.85 23.82 24.87
C LEU A 15 40.68 22.49 24.11
N MET A 16 39.47 21.96 24.07
CA MET A 16 39.05 20.85 23.20
C MET A 16 37.54 20.99 22.94
N PRO A 17 36.98 20.41 21.87
CA PRO A 17 37.09 20.83 20.47
C PRO A 17 35.66 21.11 19.93
N LEU A 18 35.29 22.38 19.81
CA LEU A 18 33.94 22.82 19.39
C LEU A 18 33.55 22.37 17.97
N ASN A 19 34.52 21.97 17.14
CA ASN A 19 34.31 21.53 15.76
C ASN A 19 33.86 20.05 15.62
N LEU A 20 34.08 19.19 16.61
CA LEU A 20 33.70 17.77 16.50
C LEU A 20 32.19 17.54 16.76
N ALA A 21 31.60 18.34 17.65
CA ALA A 21 30.18 18.26 17.99
C ALA A 21 29.27 18.69 16.82
N PHE A 22 29.69 19.68 16.03
CA PHE A 22 28.94 20.16 14.86
C PHE A 22 28.88 19.12 13.74
N VAL A 23 29.96 18.35 13.55
CA VAL A 23 30.03 17.27 12.55
C VAL A 23 29.15 16.08 12.96
N LEU A 24 29.10 15.75 14.25
CA LEU A 24 28.24 14.68 14.76
C LEU A 24 26.74 15.00 14.66
N CYS A 25 26.33 16.26 14.80
CA CYS A 25 24.94 16.67 14.58
C CYS A 25 24.51 16.65 13.10
N PHE A 26 25.43 16.80 12.14
CA PHE A 26 25.08 16.75 10.72
C PHE A 26 24.87 15.31 10.21
N ILE A 27 25.54 14.32 10.80
CA ILE A 27 25.43 12.91 10.39
C ILE A 27 24.11 12.28 10.87
N THR A 28 23.49 12.78 11.95
CA THR A 28 22.21 12.24 12.45
C THR A 28 20.99 12.75 11.69
N LEU A 29 21.10 13.84 10.91
CA LEU A 29 19.98 14.40 10.15
C LEU A 29 19.70 13.68 8.81
N ILE A 30 20.66 12.88 8.32
CA ILE A 30 20.51 12.16 7.04
C ILE A 30 19.82 10.79 7.17
N SER A 31 19.51 10.36 8.39
CA SER A 31 18.73 9.14 8.67
C SER A 31 17.21 9.40 8.76
N ALA A 32 16.70 10.44 8.10
CA ALA A 32 15.28 10.54 7.83
C ALA A 32 14.92 9.45 6.81
N CYS A 33 14.49 8.30 7.33
CA CYS A 33 14.09 7.12 6.57
C CYS A 33 13.15 7.49 5.42
N SER A 34 13.63 7.39 4.18
CA SER A 34 12.79 7.23 3.01
C SER A 34 12.18 5.83 3.06
N SER A 35 11.15 5.64 3.88
CA SER A 35 10.30 4.45 3.84
C SER A 35 9.33 4.59 2.67
N SER A 36 9.84 4.57 1.44
CA SER A 36 9.00 4.53 0.24
C SER A 36 8.37 3.14 0.14
N ARG A 37 7.04 3.08 0.14
CA ARG A 37 6.32 1.84 -0.19
C ARG A 37 6.73 1.40 -1.59
N PRO A 38 6.93 0.09 -1.85
CA PRO A 38 7.16 -0.38 -3.20
C PRO A 38 5.96 0.02 -4.08
N ALA A 39 6.25 0.65 -5.22
CA ALA A 39 5.27 1.33 -6.06
C ALA A 39 4.11 0.43 -6.57
N ASN A 40 4.27 -0.89 -6.48
CA ASN A 40 3.35 -1.88 -7.01
C ASN A 40 2.90 -2.91 -5.97
N GLU A 41 2.93 -2.59 -4.68
CA GLU A 41 2.38 -3.47 -3.64
C GLU A 41 1.00 -2.98 -3.16
N LEU A 42 0.10 -3.94 -2.97
CA LEU A 42 -1.22 -3.73 -2.40
C LEU A 42 -1.15 -3.81 -0.87
N SER A 43 -1.50 -2.74 -0.17
CA SER A 43 -1.48 -2.63 1.30
C SER A 43 -2.80 -2.13 1.88
N GLU A 44 -2.95 -2.20 3.21
CA GLU A 44 -4.09 -1.60 3.95
C GLU A 44 -5.48 -1.92 3.38
N ILE A 45 -5.68 -3.21 3.08
CA ILE A 45 -6.88 -3.67 2.41
C ILE A 45 -8.04 -3.69 3.39
N THR A 46 -9.06 -2.90 3.10
CA THR A 46 -10.35 -2.92 3.80
C THR A 46 -11.40 -3.52 2.87
N VAL A 47 -12.09 -4.55 3.34
CA VAL A 47 -13.24 -5.12 2.65
C VAL A 47 -14.49 -4.34 3.05
N LEU A 48 -15.25 -3.88 2.07
CA LEU A 48 -16.54 -3.20 2.29
C LEU A 48 -17.74 -4.09 1.97
N THR A 49 -17.65 -4.90 0.90
CA THR A 49 -18.73 -5.82 0.50
C THR A 49 -18.17 -7.18 0.11
N GLN A 50 -18.98 -8.23 0.30
CA GLN A 50 -18.62 -9.61 0.00
C GLN A 50 -19.82 -10.33 -0.60
N GLY A 51 -19.59 -11.09 -1.67
CA GLY A 51 -20.60 -11.97 -2.25
C GLY A 51 -21.85 -11.24 -2.76
N GLU A 52 -21.73 -9.97 -3.14
CA GLU A 52 -22.84 -9.17 -3.64
C GLU A 52 -23.15 -9.53 -5.08
N SER A 53 -24.44 -9.45 -5.44
CA SER A 53 -24.88 -9.59 -6.83
C SER A 53 -24.99 -8.22 -7.50
N ILE A 54 -24.72 -8.16 -8.81
CA ILE A 54 -24.97 -6.94 -9.58
C ILE A 54 -26.47 -6.62 -9.61
N LYS A 55 -26.83 -5.33 -9.60
CA LYS A 55 -28.23 -4.87 -9.60
C LYS A 55 -29.09 -5.41 -10.74
N LYS A 56 -28.47 -5.75 -11.86
CA LYS A 56 -29.13 -6.28 -13.06
C LYS A 56 -29.51 -7.76 -12.93
N ARG A 57 -28.93 -8.49 -11.97
CA ARG A 57 -29.14 -9.94 -11.75
C ARG A 57 -29.40 -10.26 -10.27
N PRO A 58 -30.45 -9.70 -9.65
CA PRO A 58 -30.75 -9.93 -8.24
C PRO A 58 -31.08 -11.40 -7.93
N GLU A 59 -31.50 -12.18 -8.92
CA GLU A 59 -31.74 -13.63 -8.78
C GLU A 59 -30.47 -14.42 -8.41
N MET A 60 -29.28 -13.85 -8.66
CA MET A 60 -28.01 -14.46 -8.33
C MET A 60 -27.56 -14.19 -6.89
N ALA A 61 -28.30 -13.40 -6.10
CA ALA A 61 -27.88 -13.01 -4.76
C ALA A 61 -27.52 -14.19 -3.86
N GLU A 62 -28.34 -15.25 -3.84
CA GLU A 62 -28.04 -16.46 -3.06
C GLU A 62 -26.80 -17.21 -3.57
N ALA A 63 -26.61 -17.29 -4.90
CA ALA A 63 -25.44 -17.92 -5.48
C ALA A 63 -24.15 -17.13 -5.20
N CYS A 64 -24.25 -15.79 -5.12
CA CYS A 64 -23.10 -14.92 -4.89
C CYS A 64 -22.62 -14.92 -3.45
N LYS A 65 -23.43 -15.32 -2.46
CA LYS A 65 -23.03 -15.36 -1.04
C LYS A 65 -21.76 -16.17 -0.78
N GLY A 66 -21.42 -17.14 -1.63
CA GLY A 66 -20.20 -17.94 -1.50
C GLY A 66 -18.92 -17.23 -1.96
N PHE A 67 -19.03 -16.07 -2.62
CA PHE A 67 -17.87 -15.37 -3.18
C PHE A 67 -17.21 -14.48 -2.12
N TYR A 68 -16.22 -15.05 -1.43
CA TYR A 68 -15.45 -14.37 -0.38
C TYR A 68 -14.00 -14.11 -0.79
N VAL A 69 -13.60 -12.84 -0.64
CA VAL A 69 -12.27 -12.33 -0.95
C VAL A 69 -11.60 -11.81 0.31
N SER A 70 -10.70 -12.59 0.90
CA SER A 70 -9.89 -12.12 2.02
C SER A 70 -8.83 -11.10 1.54
N PRO A 71 -8.28 -10.26 2.44
CA PRO A 71 -7.15 -9.39 2.12
C PRO A 71 -5.98 -10.14 1.47
N GLN A 72 -5.63 -11.31 2.00
CA GLN A 72 -4.55 -12.14 1.46
C GLN A 72 -4.87 -12.63 0.04
N LYS A 73 -6.11 -13.09 -0.20
CA LYS A 73 -6.56 -13.51 -1.54
C LYS A 73 -6.51 -12.37 -2.55
N LEU A 74 -6.86 -11.15 -2.13
CA LEU A 74 -6.75 -9.97 -3.00
C LEU A 74 -5.28 -9.62 -3.31
N LYS A 75 -4.36 -9.77 -2.34
CA LYS A 75 -2.92 -9.61 -2.59
C LYS A 75 -2.39 -10.62 -3.61
N GLU A 76 -2.73 -11.90 -3.43
CA GLU A 76 -2.33 -12.97 -4.35
C GLU A 76 -2.90 -12.74 -5.75
N PHE A 77 -4.18 -12.40 -5.83
CA PHE A 77 -4.79 -11.98 -7.09
C PHE A 77 -4.01 -10.82 -7.71
N TYR A 78 -3.72 -9.77 -6.94
CA TYR A 78 -3.03 -8.59 -7.45
C TYR A 78 -1.62 -8.91 -7.96
N GLN A 79 -0.91 -9.82 -7.29
CA GLN A 79 0.42 -10.27 -7.68
C GLN A 79 0.41 -11.12 -8.97
N HIS A 80 -0.58 -11.99 -9.15
CA HIS A 80 -0.61 -12.94 -10.26
C HIS A 80 -1.45 -12.50 -11.46
N ALA A 81 -2.37 -11.54 -11.30
CA ALA A 81 -3.20 -11.05 -12.37
C ALA A 81 -2.43 -10.11 -13.30
N ALA A 82 -2.75 -10.16 -14.60
CA ALA A 82 -2.16 -9.29 -15.60
C ALA A 82 -2.86 -7.93 -15.61
N LEU A 83 -2.10 -6.84 -15.72
CA LEU A 83 -2.64 -5.51 -15.98
C LEU A 83 -3.17 -5.47 -17.42
N THR A 84 -4.39 -4.96 -17.61
CA THR A 84 -4.91 -4.67 -18.95
C THR A 84 -5.05 -3.15 -19.13
N HIS A 85 -4.60 -2.66 -20.28
CA HIS A 85 -4.70 -1.27 -20.70
C HIS A 85 -5.99 -0.98 -21.48
N GLU A 86 -6.81 -2.00 -21.70
CA GLU A 86 -8.05 -1.82 -22.42
C GLU A 86 -9.03 -1.00 -21.57
N LYS A 87 -9.11 0.32 -21.85
CA LYS A 87 -10.33 1.11 -21.60
C LYS A 87 -11.57 0.44 -22.21
N GLN A 88 -11.35 -0.49 -23.15
CA GLN A 88 -12.32 -1.35 -23.82
C GLN A 88 -12.42 -2.75 -23.22
N GLY A 89 -11.95 -2.98 -21.99
CA GLY A 89 -12.19 -4.22 -21.26
C GLY A 89 -13.69 -4.48 -21.27
N ASN A 90 -14.08 -5.40 -22.16
CA ASN A 90 -15.40 -5.56 -22.74
C ASN A 90 -16.48 -5.34 -21.66
N GLY A 91 -17.47 -4.46 -21.86
CA GLY A 91 -18.48 -4.14 -20.85
C GLY A 91 -19.11 -5.38 -20.17
N ASN A 92 -19.03 -6.52 -20.86
CA ASN A 92 -19.20 -7.89 -20.38
C ASN A 92 -18.55 -8.22 -19.03
N TYR A 93 -17.39 -7.67 -18.64
CA TYR A 93 -16.79 -7.96 -17.32
C TYR A 93 -17.64 -7.40 -16.18
N LYS A 94 -18.31 -6.25 -16.41
CA LYS A 94 -19.25 -5.67 -15.45
C LYS A 94 -20.55 -6.47 -15.34
N GLU A 95 -20.80 -7.36 -16.28
CA GLU A 95 -21.93 -8.29 -16.28
C GLU A 95 -21.66 -9.57 -15.49
N LEU A 96 -20.43 -9.77 -14.98
CA LEU A 96 -20.13 -10.87 -14.05
C LEU A 96 -20.93 -10.65 -12.75
N PRO A 97 -21.77 -11.63 -12.36
CA PRO A 97 -22.87 -11.38 -11.45
C PRO A 97 -22.41 -11.16 -10.01
N CYS A 98 -21.35 -11.84 -9.56
CA CYS A 98 -20.92 -11.83 -8.17
C CYS A 98 -19.66 -11.00 -7.98
N TYR A 99 -19.61 -10.20 -6.92
CA TYR A 99 -18.44 -9.37 -6.62
C TYR A 99 -18.23 -9.16 -5.12
N SER A 100 -16.99 -8.79 -4.81
CA SER A 100 -16.58 -8.24 -3.52
C SER A 100 -15.88 -6.91 -3.79
N SER A 101 -15.98 -5.97 -2.87
CA SER A 101 -15.39 -4.64 -3.05
C SER A 101 -14.80 -4.09 -1.77
N GLY A 102 -13.95 -3.08 -1.91
CA GLY A 102 -13.33 -2.45 -0.77
C GLY A 102 -12.42 -1.27 -1.11
N LEU A 103 -11.53 -0.98 -0.18
CA LEU A 103 -10.45 -0.01 -0.30
C LEU A 103 -9.10 -0.73 -0.16
N ALA A 104 -8.09 -0.21 -0.83
CA ALA A 104 -6.70 -0.66 -0.65
C ALA A 104 -5.75 0.48 -1.06
N TYR A 105 -4.54 0.44 -0.53
CA TYR A 105 -3.47 1.35 -0.92
C TYR A 105 -2.57 0.69 -1.94
N ILE A 106 -2.18 1.43 -2.97
CA ILE A 106 -1.16 1.04 -3.94
C ILE A 106 -0.13 2.15 -3.96
N ALA A 107 1.06 1.84 -3.45
CA ALA A 107 1.99 2.87 -2.99
C ALA A 107 1.31 3.78 -1.94
N ASP A 108 1.19 5.08 -2.24
CA ASP A 108 0.62 6.09 -1.36
C ASP A 108 -0.81 6.52 -1.75
N ASP A 109 -1.34 5.95 -2.84
CA ASP A 109 -2.67 6.28 -3.35
C ASP A 109 -3.70 5.27 -2.83
N GLU A 110 -4.82 5.78 -2.29
CA GLU A 110 -5.99 4.96 -1.97
C GLU A 110 -6.80 4.67 -3.25
N PHE A 111 -7.20 3.42 -3.40
CA PHE A 111 -8.04 2.93 -4.49
C PHE A 111 -9.26 2.21 -3.93
N HIS A 112 -10.41 2.50 -4.52
CA HIS A 112 -11.52 1.56 -4.50
C HIS A 112 -11.18 0.36 -5.37
N TRP A 113 -11.54 -0.82 -4.92
CA TRP A 113 -11.43 -2.04 -5.71
C TRP A 113 -12.74 -2.79 -5.77
N VAL A 114 -12.98 -3.46 -6.90
CA VAL A 114 -14.09 -4.40 -7.12
C VAL A 114 -13.50 -5.63 -7.78
N LEU A 115 -13.49 -6.77 -7.10
CA LEU A 115 -13.09 -8.06 -7.66
C LEU A 115 -14.36 -8.87 -7.95
N ARG A 116 -14.47 -9.41 -9.16
CA ARG A 116 -15.64 -10.17 -9.64
C ARG A 116 -15.31 -11.65 -9.77
N ALA A 117 -16.29 -12.51 -9.48
CA ALA A 117 -16.21 -13.93 -9.77
C ALA A 117 -16.06 -14.13 -11.29
N GLY A 118 -14.96 -14.75 -11.71
CA GLY A 118 -14.49 -14.75 -13.11
C GLY A 118 -13.15 -14.05 -13.29
N GLY A 119 -12.49 -13.66 -12.19
CA GLY A 119 -11.09 -13.26 -12.20
C GLY A 119 -10.82 -11.87 -12.74
N VAL A 120 -11.75 -10.92 -12.59
CA VAL A 120 -11.54 -9.54 -13.05
C VAL A 120 -11.66 -8.58 -11.89
N ALA A 121 -10.64 -7.76 -11.67
CA ALA A 121 -10.69 -6.68 -10.70
C ALA A 121 -10.50 -5.32 -11.33
N GLU A 122 -11.31 -4.36 -10.89
CA GLU A 122 -11.20 -2.95 -11.24
C GLU A 122 -10.65 -2.21 -10.02
N PHE A 123 -9.61 -1.40 -10.23
CA PHE A 123 -9.06 -0.47 -9.24
C PHE A 123 -9.29 0.95 -9.75
N TYR A 124 -9.83 1.82 -8.92
CA TYR A 124 -10.10 3.21 -9.32
C TYR A 124 -10.07 4.18 -8.14
N ASN A 125 -9.70 5.41 -8.43
CA ASN A 125 -9.88 6.57 -7.57
C ASN A 125 -10.29 7.78 -8.43
N GLY A 126 -10.21 9.00 -7.88
CA GLY A 126 -10.58 10.22 -8.61
C GLY A 126 -9.71 10.54 -9.82
N GLU A 127 -8.52 9.94 -9.93
CA GLU A 127 -7.51 10.29 -10.94
C GLU A 127 -7.15 9.14 -11.88
N LYS A 128 -7.08 7.92 -11.34
CA LYS A 128 -6.54 6.73 -11.99
C LYS A 128 -7.56 5.61 -11.95
N SER A 129 -7.59 4.81 -13.01
CA SER A 129 -8.30 3.54 -13.01
C SER A 129 -7.58 2.54 -13.90
N PHE A 130 -7.56 1.28 -13.47
CA PHE A 130 -7.03 0.18 -14.25
C PHE A 130 -7.72 -1.13 -13.88
N THR A 131 -7.60 -2.12 -14.75
CA THR A 131 -8.19 -3.44 -14.58
C THR A 131 -7.08 -4.49 -14.55
N LYS A 132 -7.24 -5.49 -13.69
CA LYS A 132 -6.41 -6.69 -13.69
C LYS A 132 -7.26 -7.91 -13.99
N ILE A 133 -6.72 -8.83 -14.79
CA ILE A 133 -7.40 -10.06 -15.21
C ILE A 133 -6.56 -11.28 -14.81
N CYS A 134 -7.22 -12.25 -14.19
CA CYS A 134 -6.65 -13.52 -13.78
C CYS A 134 -6.62 -14.46 -15.00
N GLY A 135 -5.45 -14.69 -15.57
CA GLY A 135 -5.23 -15.74 -16.56
C GLY A 135 -5.10 -17.12 -15.91
N VAL A 136 -4.82 -18.15 -16.72
CA VAL A 136 -4.68 -19.56 -16.27
C VAL A 136 -3.71 -19.68 -15.08
N SER A 137 -2.55 -19.03 -15.16
CA SER A 137 -1.57 -19.06 -14.07
C SER A 137 -2.10 -18.45 -12.77
N CYS A 138 -2.92 -17.41 -12.85
CA CYS A 138 -3.51 -16.79 -11.66
C CYS A 138 -4.61 -17.70 -11.07
N CYS A 139 -5.47 -18.28 -11.91
CA CYS A 139 -6.53 -19.19 -11.44
C CYS A 139 -5.98 -20.43 -10.71
N ASN A 140 -4.81 -20.91 -11.11
CA ASN A 140 -4.15 -22.03 -10.43
C ASN A 140 -3.61 -21.67 -9.05
N ASN A 141 -3.29 -20.40 -8.81
CA ASN A 141 -2.71 -19.92 -7.55
C ASN A 141 -3.75 -19.30 -6.61
N VAL A 142 -4.86 -18.77 -7.14
CA VAL A 142 -5.84 -18.00 -6.39
C VAL A 142 -7.22 -18.65 -6.48
N GLN A 143 -7.47 -19.61 -5.60
CA GLN A 143 -8.70 -20.42 -5.63
C GLN A 143 -9.97 -19.62 -5.33
N GLY A 144 -11.02 -19.88 -6.13
CA GLY A 144 -12.35 -19.28 -5.98
C GLY A 144 -12.46 -17.84 -6.48
N VAL A 145 -11.47 -17.36 -7.24
CA VAL A 145 -11.52 -16.09 -7.98
C VAL A 145 -11.93 -16.33 -9.44
N CYS A 146 -11.37 -17.40 -10.02
CA CYS A 146 -11.95 -18.15 -11.12
C CYS A 146 -12.71 -19.35 -10.52
#